data_AF-A0A7G7MAW8-F1
#
_entry.id   AF-A0A7G7MAW8-F1
#
_cell.length_a   1.000
_cell.length_b   1.000
_cell.length_c   1.000
_cell.angle_alpha   90.00
_cell.angle_beta   90.00
_cell.angle_gamma   90.00
#
_symmetry.space_group_name_H-M   'P 1'
#
loop_
_entity.id
_entity.type
_entity.pdbx_description
1 polymer ?
#
loop_
_entity_poly.entity_id
_entity_poly.type
_entity_poly.pdbx_seq_one_letter_code
_entity_poly.pdbx_strand_id
1 'polypeptide(L)'
;MLAVLGAPWITGAASPHHADGGAAVSFLTAPLAATLGVTGLLAAALVAGIALLRGPAAPTRRVAIAAEAGAGYAVAVLALGWLGGGVGALTAVPRTAAVVAVAVLLSRSSRLVTVGAGALLAALAAVETGLAVGPVAAVSVLAAVLGLGVVATVAGAADRRAELRRRTPTAVLAAAVAVVSALVGAALSGSRLDAATLRSVNGLVLATGLVLVAVAAVGWVLARSAGGRRVLPAAVGAGAAAVVVLTTLVALPAIALPERGAPLLRTVALGDLAVPVAVVPQRPGPNLVYVGAVGATVDGVATRTRSGSPGSWAVVDLPAGADELVVGVGSDRAALRLQPGTDPAPAALVAGLTGPDGPECLSAVLGAVVGGSAGAGGVLPDACPDAALTDADATVLRATVRFLAQRQAPVLHVIDDGSPRSTAAAAVAAAAAAEHGLPLTDAIDTGGAVLVVAGWETAGVRLTDEALGLSTVHGTYTAPWLATGPVLGRQTGAVTALTFDPRAEQAQRYVAALRGRGVTALASPAGIAAWGATAESGPRIFTAVQVSVMPGDHRHATDTWLPGGTFTAVTPPLPV
;
A
#
# COMPACT_ATOMS: atom_id res chain seq x y z
N MET A 1 15.05 15.26 56.50
CA MET A 1 15.97 15.47 55.36
C MET A 1 16.28 14.09 54.81
N LEU A 2 15.71 13.79 53.62
CA LEU A 2 15.82 12.55 52.83
C LEU A 2 15.36 11.23 53.47
N ALA A 3 14.10 10.87 53.20
CA ALA A 3 13.58 9.50 53.28
C ALA A 3 12.32 9.34 52.38
N VAL A 4 12.10 8.11 51.84
CA VAL A 4 10.80 7.45 51.52
C VAL A 4 10.21 7.80 50.12
N LEU A 5 9.96 6.94 49.11
CA LEU A 5 9.80 5.48 48.82
C LEU A 5 10.15 5.25 47.31
N GLY A 6 10.55 4.09 46.74
CA GLY A 6 10.04 2.72 46.82
C GLY A 6 9.33 2.33 45.49
N ALA A 7 9.95 1.47 44.66
CA ALA A 7 9.34 0.82 43.46
C ALA A 7 8.44 -0.37 43.88
N PRO A 8 7.89 -1.28 43.02
CA PRO A 8 7.43 -1.28 41.59
C PRO A 8 6.00 -1.92 41.39
N TRP A 9 5.57 -2.12 40.12
CA TRP A 9 4.57 -3.11 39.56
C TRP A 9 3.15 -2.67 39.09
N ILE A 10 2.84 -3.12 37.86
CA ILE A 10 1.61 -3.77 37.33
C ILE A 10 0.41 -2.95 36.82
N THR A 11 0.08 -3.34 35.58
CA THR A 11 -1.10 -3.17 34.73
C THR A 11 -2.46 -3.14 35.43
N GLY A 12 -3.34 -2.25 34.97
CA GLY A 12 -4.77 -2.28 35.30
C GLY A 12 -5.55 -1.37 34.35
N ALA A 13 -6.36 -2.00 33.51
CA ALA A 13 -7.19 -1.39 32.49
C ALA A 13 -8.15 -0.32 33.05
N ALA A 14 -8.23 0.80 32.34
CA ALA A 14 -9.45 1.57 32.22
C ALA A 14 -9.68 1.83 30.73
N SER A 15 -10.55 1.02 30.15
CA SER A 15 -11.05 1.16 28.78
C SER A 15 -11.52 2.60 28.52
N PRO A 16 -10.99 3.31 27.52
CA PRO A 16 -11.78 4.36 26.91
C PRO A 16 -12.84 3.64 26.07
N HIS A 17 -14.11 3.83 26.39
CA HIS A 17 -15.22 3.53 25.49
C HIS A 17 -14.84 3.99 24.09
N HIS A 18 -14.59 3.03 23.20
CA HIS A 18 -14.48 3.29 21.77
C HIS A 18 -15.85 3.81 21.32
N ALA A 19 -15.95 5.12 21.22
CA ALA A 19 -16.92 5.74 20.35
C ALA A 19 -16.71 5.13 18.97
N ASP A 20 -17.78 4.54 18.43
CA ASP A 20 -17.86 4.04 17.07
C ASP A 20 -17.28 5.08 16.12
N GLY A 21 -16.05 4.82 15.66
CA GLY A 21 -15.37 5.63 14.66
C GLY A 21 -16.11 5.42 13.35
N GLY A 22 -17.12 6.26 13.11
CA GLY A 22 -17.81 6.33 11.84
C GLY A 22 -16.78 6.35 10.72
N ALA A 23 -16.95 5.45 9.76
CA ALA A 23 -16.17 5.39 8.54
C ALA A 23 -16.16 6.78 7.89
N ALA A 24 -15.09 7.54 8.12
CA ALA A 24 -14.87 8.78 7.42
C ALA A 24 -14.67 8.40 5.95
N VAL A 25 -15.72 8.57 5.16
CA VAL A 25 -15.70 8.40 3.72
C VAL A 25 -14.64 9.37 3.20
N SER A 26 -13.51 8.87 2.69
CA SER A 26 -12.53 9.72 2.02
C SER A 26 -13.14 10.24 0.73
N PHE A 27 -13.70 11.46 0.77
CA PHE A 27 -14.29 12.14 -0.40
C PHE A 27 -13.23 12.63 -1.41
N LEU A 28 -11.95 12.56 -1.06
CA LEU A 28 -10.85 13.01 -1.92
C LEU A 28 -10.29 11.83 -2.72
N THR A 29 -10.27 11.97 -4.05
CA THR A 29 -9.49 11.05 -4.89
C THR A 29 -8.00 11.15 -4.51
N ALA A 30 -7.26 10.05 -4.61
CA ALA A 30 -5.81 10.02 -4.34
C ALA A 30 -5.01 11.19 -4.98
N PRO A 31 -5.22 11.57 -6.25
CA PRO A 31 -4.51 12.70 -6.85
C PRO A 31 -4.88 14.06 -6.24
N LEU A 32 -6.14 14.27 -5.86
CA LEU A 32 -6.57 15.50 -5.22
C LEU A 32 -5.99 15.62 -3.81
N ALA A 33 -6.00 14.53 -3.04
CA ALA A 33 -5.39 14.49 -1.71
C ALA A 33 -3.88 14.78 -1.77
N ALA A 34 -3.17 14.18 -2.72
CA ALA A 34 -1.74 14.44 -2.93
C ALA A 34 -1.49 15.91 -3.33
N THR A 35 -2.29 16.44 -4.25
CA THR A 35 -2.17 17.84 -4.70
C THR A 35 -2.38 18.81 -3.53
N LEU A 36 -3.43 18.59 -2.74
CA LEU A 36 -3.72 19.39 -1.55
C LEU A 36 -2.60 19.27 -0.52
N GLY A 37 -2.12 18.07 -0.22
CA GLY A 37 -0.99 17.87 0.71
C GLY A 37 0.25 18.66 0.31
N VAL A 38 0.61 18.62 -0.97
CA VAL A 38 1.76 19.34 -1.53
C VAL A 38 1.57 20.86 -1.45
N THR A 39 0.42 21.39 -1.87
CA THR A 39 0.19 22.85 -1.85
C THR A 39 0.09 23.39 -0.42
N GLY A 40 -0.51 22.63 0.51
CA GLY A 40 -0.53 22.96 1.94
C GLY A 40 0.87 22.99 2.54
N LEU A 41 1.73 22.04 2.16
CA LEU A 41 3.13 22.00 2.58
C LEU A 41 3.92 23.22 2.09
N LEU A 42 3.75 23.62 0.82
CA LEU A 42 4.39 24.80 0.24
C LEU A 42 3.91 26.10 0.91
N ALA A 43 2.61 26.20 1.22
CA ALA A 43 2.06 27.35 1.92
C ALA A 43 2.59 27.47 3.36
N ALA A 44 2.67 26.36 4.10
CA ALA A 44 3.31 26.33 5.42
C ALA A 44 4.80 26.69 5.35
N ALA A 45 5.52 26.18 4.33
CA ALA A 45 6.93 26.47 4.12
C ALA A 45 7.18 27.96 3.83
N LEU A 46 6.31 28.59 3.04
CA LEU A 46 6.34 30.04 2.79
C LEU A 46 6.19 30.84 4.09
N VAL A 47 5.18 30.50 4.91
CA VAL A 47 4.90 31.19 6.18
C VAL A 47 6.09 31.04 7.16
N ALA A 48 6.63 29.82 7.30
CA ALA A 48 7.81 29.56 8.11
C ALA A 48 9.03 30.33 7.59
N GLY A 49 9.24 30.37 6.28
CA GLY A 49 10.36 31.06 5.63
C GLY A 49 10.34 32.57 5.87
N ILE A 50 9.18 33.20 5.74
CA ILE A 50 8.98 34.62 6.04
C ILE A 50 9.32 34.92 7.50
N ALA A 51 8.89 34.06 8.43
CA ALA A 51 9.13 34.22 9.86
C ALA A 51 10.62 34.08 10.22
N LEU A 52 11.29 33.04 9.69
CA LEU A 52 12.72 32.78 9.94
C LEU A 52 13.61 33.88 9.39
N LEU A 53 13.28 34.41 8.21
CA LEU A 53 14.08 35.43 7.54
C LEU A 53 13.68 36.85 7.93
N ARG A 54 12.83 37.04 8.94
CA ARG A 54 12.40 38.37 9.38
C ARG A 54 13.59 39.25 9.81
N GLY A 55 13.67 40.43 9.18
CA GLY A 55 14.63 41.48 9.55
C GLY A 55 14.27 42.19 10.86
N PRO A 56 15.11 43.11 11.34
CA PRO A 56 14.79 43.94 12.52
C PRO A 56 13.67 44.95 12.23
N ALA A 57 13.49 45.36 10.97
CA ALA A 57 12.39 46.23 10.55
C ALA A 57 11.05 45.46 10.51
N ALA A 58 9.96 46.18 10.73
CA ALA A 58 8.61 45.64 10.56
C ALA A 58 8.42 45.13 9.11
N PRO A 59 7.69 44.01 8.92
CA PRO A 59 7.41 43.49 7.58
C PRO A 59 6.60 44.52 6.79
N THR A 60 6.87 44.62 5.48
CA THR A 60 6.06 45.47 4.62
C THR A 60 4.66 44.86 4.47
N ARG A 61 3.65 45.71 4.19
CA ARG A 61 2.25 45.28 4.02
C ARG A 61 2.12 44.12 3.02
N ARG A 62 2.94 44.08 1.97
CA ARG A 62 2.95 42.99 0.98
C ARG A 62 3.39 41.65 1.57
N VAL A 63 4.42 41.65 2.42
CA VAL A 63 4.90 40.44 3.10
C VAL A 63 3.88 39.94 4.12
N ALA A 64 3.23 40.87 4.85
CA ALA A 64 2.16 40.53 5.77
C ALA A 64 0.96 39.87 5.05
N ILE A 65 0.48 40.47 3.95
CA ILE A 65 -0.60 39.89 3.14
C ILE A 65 -0.22 38.51 2.58
N ALA A 66 1.00 38.34 2.09
CA ALA A 66 1.47 37.05 1.59
C ALA A 66 1.51 35.97 2.69
N ALA A 67 1.93 36.34 3.90
CA ALA A 67 1.93 35.44 5.04
C ALA A 67 0.52 35.09 5.53
N GLU A 68 -0.38 36.07 5.59
CA GLU A 68 -1.79 35.86 5.97
C GLU A 68 -2.53 34.99 4.95
N ALA A 69 -2.37 35.27 3.64
CA ALA A 69 -2.96 34.46 2.58
C ALA A 69 -2.40 33.03 2.56
N GLY A 70 -1.08 32.88 2.73
CA GLY A 70 -0.43 31.58 2.83
C GLY A 70 -0.90 30.79 4.06
N ALA A 71 -1.06 31.44 5.20
CA ALA A 71 -1.58 30.83 6.41
C ALA A 71 -3.03 30.39 6.25
N GLY A 72 -3.90 31.26 5.71
CA GLY A 72 -5.30 30.93 5.45
C GLY A 72 -5.46 29.73 4.51
N TYR A 73 -4.66 29.68 3.44
CA TYR A 73 -4.65 28.55 2.52
C TYR A 73 -4.15 27.25 3.18
N ALA A 74 -3.03 27.31 3.92
CA ALA A 74 -2.49 26.13 4.62
C ALA A 74 -3.48 25.56 5.65
N VAL A 75 -4.17 26.43 6.41
CA VAL A 75 -5.21 26.01 7.37
C VAL A 75 -6.39 25.36 6.65
N ALA A 76 -6.88 25.95 5.56
CA ALA A 76 -7.99 25.39 4.79
C ALA A 76 -7.65 23.99 4.23
N VAL A 77 -6.44 23.82 3.70
CA VAL A 77 -5.95 22.54 3.17
C VAL A 77 -5.78 21.50 4.28
N LEU A 78 -5.22 21.86 5.43
CA LEU A 78 -5.07 20.95 6.58
C LEU A 78 -6.45 20.52 7.12
N ALA A 79 -7.42 21.42 7.16
CA ALA A 79 -8.79 21.11 7.55
C ALA A 79 -9.44 20.14 6.55
N LEU A 80 -9.30 20.38 5.25
CA LEU A 80 -9.81 19.47 4.20
C LEU A 80 -9.13 18.10 4.25
N GLY A 81 -7.81 18.05 4.48
CA GLY A 81 -7.06 16.81 4.63
C GLY A 81 -7.46 16.01 5.86
N TRP A 82 -7.73 16.69 6.97
CA TRP A 82 -8.25 16.07 8.20
C TRP A 82 -9.67 15.52 8.00
N LEU A 83 -10.57 16.32 7.41
CA LEU A 83 -11.96 15.90 7.12
C LEU A 83 -12.01 14.75 6.09
N GLY A 84 -11.07 14.70 5.15
CA GLY A 84 -10.96 13.64 4.15
C GLY A 84 -10.26 12.37 4.64
N GLY A 85 -9.84 12.30 5.91
CA GLY A 85 -9.12 11.15 6.48
C GLY A 85 -7.66 11.00 6.00
N GLY A 86 -7.12 11.99 5.30
CA GLY A 86 -5.76 11.95 4.75
C GLY A 86 -4.66 12.38 5.73
N VAL A 87 -5.02 13.09 6.81
CA VAL A 87 -4.06 13.58 7.81
C VAL A 87 -4.58 13.29 9.21
N GLY A 88 -3.76 12.66 10.05
CA GLY A 88 -4.14 12.35 11.44
C GLY A 88 -4.36 13.62 12.27
N ALA A 89 -5.33 13.59 13.18
CA ALA A 89 -5.60 14.72 14.08
C ALA A 89 -4.35 15.18 14.86
N LEU A 90 -3.49 14.22 15.22
CA LEU A 90 -2.24 14.47 15.93
C LEU A 90 -1.22 15.30 15.14
N THR A 91 -1.29 15.35 13.80
CA THR A 91 -0.39 16.17 12.98
C THR A 91 -1.08 17.44 12.47
N ALA A 92 -2.35 17.35 12.07
CA ALA A 92 -3.12 18.48 11.55
C ALA A 92 -3.28 19.62 12.57
N VAL A 93 -3.60 19.30 13.84
CA VAL A 93 -3.85 20.29 14.90
C VAL A 93 -2.61 21.12 15.26
N PRO A 94 -1.46 20.52 15.65
CA PRO A 94 -0.27 21.30 16.02
C PRO A 94 0.25 22.12 14.85
N ARG A 95 0.15 21.61 13.62
CA ARG A 95 0.58 22.33 12.42
C ARG A 95 -0.31 23.54 12.12
N THR A 96 -1.63 23.37 12.23
CA THR A 96 -2.61 24.47 12.11
C THR A 96 -2.35 25.54 13.17
N ALA A 97 -2.15 25.13 14.42
CA ALA A 97 -1.84 26.04 15.51
C ALA A 97 -0.53 26.80 15.28
N ALA A 98 0.52 26.12 14.81
CA ALA A 98 1.80 26.75 14.48
C ALA A 98 1.68 27.75 13.31
N VAL A 99 0.94 27.42 12.25
CA VAL A 99 0.68 28.33 11.12
C VAL A 99 -0.05 29.59 11.58
N VAL A 100 -1.12 29.44 12.37
CA VAL A 100 -1.88 30.58 12.92
C VAL A 100 -1.03 31.41 13.86
N ALA A 101 -0.26 30.76 14.75
CA ALA A 101 0.65 31.45 15.66
C ALA A 101 1.67 32.30 14.90
N VAL A 102 2.29 31.76 13.84
CA VAL A 102 3.23 32.52 13.01
C VAL A 102 2.55 33.73 12.34
N ALA A 103 1.36 33.55 11.76
CA ALA A 103 0.62 34.64 11.12
C ALA A 103 0.27 35.76 12.11
N VAL A 104 -0.23 35.41 13.30
CA VAL A 104 -0.56 36.38 14.35
C VAL A 104 0.70 37.08 14.87
N LEU A 105 1.78 36.33 15.13
CA LEU A 105 3.02 36.88 15.65
C LEU A 105 3.74 37.77 14.63
N LEU A 106 3.58 37.52 13.33
CA LEU A 106 4.11 38.37 12.27
C LEU A 106 3.53 39.80 12.33
N SER A 107 2.30 39.98 12.80
CA SER A 107 1.70 41.30 13.02
C SER A 107 2.21 42.00 14.29
N ARG A 108 2.86 41.26 15.21
CA ARG A 108 3.39 41.78 16.48
C ARG A 108 4.90 42.09 16.38
N SER A 109 5.41 42.89 17.31
CA SER A 109 6.77 43.44 17.26
C SER A 109 7.88 42.48 17.71
N SER A 110 7.56 41.32 18.31
CA SER A 110 8.59 40.42 18.85
C SER A 110 9.21 39.51 17.79
N ARG A 111 10.43 39.88 17.36
CA ARG A 111 11.22 39.12 16.39
C ARG A 111 11.59 37.71 16.88
N LEU A 112 12.03 37.58 18.13
CA LEU A 112 12.49 36.29 18.68
C LEU A 112 11.36 35.26 18.70
N VAL A 113 10.17 35.68 19.12
CA VAL A 113 9.00 34.81 19.20
C VAL A 113 8.54 34.39 17.80
N THR A 114 8.57 35.32 16.84
CA THR A 114 8.22 35.02 15.43
C THR A 114 9.20 34.02 14.80
N VAL A 115 10.51 34.20 15.01
CA VAL A 115 11.54 33.28 14.50
C VAL A 115 11.41 31.91 15.14
N GLY A 116 11.18 31.84 16.46
CA GLY A 116 10.97 30.57 17.17
C GLY A 116 9.74 29.81 16.66
N ALA A 117 8.61 30.50 16.45
CA ALA A 117 7.41 29.91 15.88
C ALA A 117 7.62 29.43 14.42
N GLY A 118 8.37 30.21 13.61
CA GLY A 118 8.75 29.82 12.26
C GLY A 118 9.66 28.57 12.23
N ALA A 119 10.62 28.48 13.15
CA ALA A 119 11.48 27.32 13.30
C ALA A 119 10.70 26.07 13.71
N LEU A 120 9.76 26.21 14.66
CA LEU A 120 8.88 25.11 15.06
C LEU A 120 8.00 24.63 13.90
N LEU A 121 7.41 25.54 13.13
CA LEU A 121 6.60 25.19 11.96
C LEU A 121 7.43 24.46 10.89
N ALA A 122 8.65 24.92 10.63
CA ALA A 122 9.57 24.26 9.70
C ALA A 122 9.97 22.85 10.20
N ALA A 123 10.26 22.71 11.49
CA ALA A 123 10.61 21.43 12.10
C ALA A 123 9.44 20.44 12.06
N LEU A 124 8.22 20.87 12.40
CA LEU A 124 7.01 20.04 12.32
C LEU A 124 6.77 19.55 10.88
N ALA A 125 6.86 20.45 9.90
CA ALA A 125 6.70 20.08 8.49
C ALA A 125 7.80 19.12 8.01
N ALA A 126 9.05 19.32 8.43
CA ALA A 126 10.17 18.45 8.06
C ALA A 126 10.06 17.07 8.73
N VAL A 127 9.71 16.98 10.01
CA VAL A 127 9.53 15.72 10.73
C VAL A 127 8.37 14.91 10.14
N GLU A 128 7.23 15.55 9.90
CA GLU A 128 6.06 14.88 9.31
C GLU A 128 6.39 14.32 7.92
N THR A 129 7.01 15.13 7.07
CA THR A 129 7.43 14.68 5.73
C THR A 129 8.52 13.61 5.82
N GLY A 130 9.43 13.72 6.79
CA GLY A 130 10.51 12.77 7.04
C GLY A 130 10.02 11.40 7.49
N LEU A 131 9.01 11.36 8.35
CA LEU A 131 8.37 10.13 8.80
C LEU A 131 7.53 9.48 7.69
N ALA A 132 6.88 10.30 6.85
CA ALA A 132 6.03 9.82 5.77
C ALA A 132 6.81 9.32 4.53
N VAL A 133 7.87 10.04 4.15
CA VAL A 133 8.56 9.86 2.86
C VAL A 133 10.06 9.55 3.02
N GLY A 134 10.66 9.89 4.15
CA GLY A 134 12.06 9.65 4.46
C GLY A 134 12.89 10.92 4.68
N PRO A 135 14.11 10.80 5.23
CA PRO A 135 14.91 11.93 5.70
C PRO A 135 15.31 12.92 4.60
N VAL A 136 15.46 12.47 3.36
CA VAL A 136 15.77 13.34 2.20
C VAL A 136 14.63 14.32 1.92
N ALA A 137 13.38 13.90 2.15
CA ALA A 137 12.20 14.75 1.99
C ALA A 137 12.15 15.84 3.08
N ALA A 138 12.50 15.51 4.32
CA ALA A 138 12.62 16.48 5.40
C ALA A 138 13.62 17.60 5.06
N VAL A 139 14.79 17.24 4.53
CA VAL A 139 15.82 18.21 4.11
C VAL A 139 15.31 19.09 2.96
N SER A 140 14.57 18.50 2.01
CA SER A 140 13.98 19.22 0.87
C SER A 140 12.94 20.24 1.31
N VAL A 141 12.15 19.94 2.34
CA VAL A 141 11.19 20.88 2.94
C VAL A 141 11.90 22.06 3.58
N LEU A 142 13.01 21.84 4.29
CA LEU A 142 13.80 22.92 4.87
C LEU A 142 14.41 23.83 3.78
N ALA A 143 14.86 23.25 2.67
CA ALA A 143 15.30 24.01 1.51
C ALA A 143 14.16 24.87 0.91
N ALA A 144 12.94 24.33 0.83
CA ALA A 144 11.75 25.07 0.40
C ALA A 144 11.40 26.23 1.33
N VAL A 145 11.43 26.00 2.65
CA VAL A 145 11.21 27.04 3.67
C VAL A 145 12.17 28.21 3.45
N LEU A 146 13.47 27.93 3.31
CA LEU A 146 14.47 28.98 3.10
C LEU A 146 14.30 29.68 1.75
N GLY A 147 14.11 28.92 0.67
CA GLY A 147 13.96 29.45 -0.68
C GLY A 147 12.74 30.37 -0.82
N LEU A 148 11.57 29.90 -0.39
CA LEU A 148 10.33 30.67 -0.43
C LEU A 148 10.39 31.91 0.48
N GLY A 149 11.01 31.79 1.65
CA GLY A 149 11.24 32.93 2.54
C GLY A 149 12.10 34.01 1.91
N VAL A 150 13.20 33.65 1.21
CA VAL A 150 14.05 34.62 0.51
C VAL A 150 13.24 35.34 -0.56
N VAL A 151 12.44 34.63 -1.34
CA VAL A 151 11.64 35.20 -2.43
C VAL A 151 10.62 36.19 -1.89
N ALA A 152 9.87 35.81 -0.84
CA ALA A 152 8.87 36.68 -0.23
C ALA A 152 9.49 37.95 0.38
N THR A 153 10.60 37.81 1.12
CA THR A 153 11.28 38.94 1.76
C THR A 153 11.91 39.90 0.74
N VAL A 154 12.52 39.38 -0.34
CA VAL A 154 13.07 40.20 -1.43
C VAL A 154 11.95 40.89 -2.23
N ALA A 155 10.85 40.18 -2.53
CA ALA A 155 9.74 40.76 -3.29
C ALA A 155 9.07 41.94 -2.56
N GLY A 156 9.02 41.85 -1.23
CA GLY A 156 8.44 42.84 -0.32
C GLY A 156 9.38 43.95 0.14
N ALA A 157 10.69 43.86 -0.09
CA ALA A 157 11.66 44.87 0.32
C ALA A 157 11.56 46.16 -0.50
N ALA A 158 11.79 47.31 0.15
CA ALA A 158 11.86 48.62 -0.51
C ALA A 158 13.07 48.70 -1.46
N ASP A 159 14.25 48.27 -0.99
CA ASP A 159 15.43 48.04 -1.83
C ASP A 159 15.67 46.53 -2.03
N ARG A 160 15.08 46.01 -3.11
CA ARG A 160 15.23 44.60 -3.49
C ARG A 160 16.66 44.19 -3.72
N ARG A 161 17.57 45.08 -4.14
CA ARG A 161 18.97 44.71 -4.41
C ARG A 161 19.75 44.53 -3.12
N ALA A 162 19.59 45.47 -2.18
CA ALA A 162 20.24 45.38 -0.89
C ALA A 162 19.80 44.11 -0.15
N GLU A 163 18.49 43.84 -0.10
CA GLU A 163 17.97 42.64 0.56
C GLU A 163 18.41 41.36 -0.17
N LEU A 164 18.39 41.35 -1.51
CA LEU A 164 18.84 40.17 -2.25
C LEU A 164 20.34 39.90 -2.06
N ARG A 165 21.20 40.94 -2.04
CA ARG A 165 22.63 40.77 -1.72
C ARG A 165 22.82 40.19 -0.33
N ARG A 166 22.03 40.65 0.64
CA ARG A 166 22.02 40.14 2.01
C ARG A 166 21.54 38.69 2.11
N ARG A 167 20.59 38.27 1.28
CA ARG A 167 20.00 36.92 1.27
C ARG A 167 20.60 35.95 0.26
N THR A 168 21.52 36.42 -0.58
CA THR A 168 22.23 35.60 -1.56
C THR A 168 22.80 34.30 -0.95
N PRO A 169 23.55 34.32 0.18
CA PRO A 169 24.12 33.08 0.71
C PRO A 169 23.04 32.07 1.11
N THR A 170 21.93 32.54 1.70
CA THR A 170 20.79 31.69 2.06
C THR A 170 20.11 31.10 0.82
N ALA A 171 19.94 31.90 -0.23
CA ALA A 171 19.34 31.45 -1.49
C ALA A 171 20.19 30.38 -2.17
N VAL A 172 21.51 30.59 -2.22
CA VAL A 172 22.46 29.63 -2.80
C VAL A 172 22.48 28.34 -1.99
N LEU A 173 22.52 28.43 -0.66
CA LEU A 173 22.47 27.26 0.21
C LEU A 173 21.17 26.47 0.02
N ALA A 174 20.01 27.13 0.02
CA ALA A 174 18.72 26.48 -0.19
C ALA A 174 18.64 25.78 -1.56
N ALA A 175 19.11 26.45 -2.63
CA ALA A 175 19.15 25.85 -3.96
C ALA A 175 20.11 24.66 -4.03
N ALA A 176 21.30 24.77 -3.44
CA ALA A 176 22.28 23.68 -3.39
C ALA A 176 21.74 22.47 -2.62
N VAL A 177 21.12 22.69 -1.46
CA VAL A 177 20.47 21.64 -0.68
C VAL A 177 19.33 20.99 -1.45
N ALA A 178 18.45 21.77 -2.09
CA ALA A 178 17.36 21.23 -2.90
C ALA A 178 17.88 20.35 -4.05
N VAL A 179 18.93 20.78 -4.76
CA VAL A 179 19.56 19.99 -5.84
C VAL A 179 20.20 18.73 -5.29
N VAL A 180 20.98 18.81 -4.22
CA VAL A 180 21.64 17.64 -3.60
C VAL A 180 20.59 16.65 -3.08
N SER A 181 19.55 17.11 -2.39
CA SER A 181 18.47 16.25 -1.91
C SER A 181 17.70 15.59 -3.06
N ALA A 182 17.42 16.32 -4.15
CA ALA A 182 16.80 15.72 -5.33
C ALA A 182 17.68 14.65 -5.98
N LEU A 183 19.00 14.89 -6.09
CA LEU A 183 19.96 13.92 -6.64
C LEU A 183 20.11 12.68 -5.74
N VAL A 184 20.19 12.87 -4.41
CA VAL A 184 20.25 11.76 -3.45
C VAL A 184 18.95 10.97 -3.47
N GLY A 185 17.79 11.64 -3.52
CA GLY A 185 16.49 10.98 -3.66
C GLY A 185 16.38 10.18 -4.96
N ALA A 186 16.88 10.73 -6.08
CA ALA A 186 16.96 10.03 -7.36
C ALA A 186 17.88 8.79 -7.28
N ALA A 187 19.02 8.89 -6.61
CA ALA A 187 19.95 7.77 -6.43
C ALA A 187 19.36 6.67 -5.53
N LEU A 188 18.75 7.04 -4.40
CA LEU A 188 18.13 6.08 -3.46
C LEU A 188 16.90 5.39 -4.05
N SER A 189 16.20 6.03 -4.97
CA SER A 189 15.07 5.43 -5.70
C SER A 189 15.52 4.53 -6.87
N GLY A 190 16.83 4.33 -7.07
CA GLY A 190 17.37 3.51 -8.15
C GLY A 190 17.14 4.08 -9.55
N SER A 191 16.69 5.34 -9.66
CA SER A 191 16.41 5.96 -10.94
C SER A 191 17.70 6.16 -11.73
N ARG A 192 17.85 5.45 -12.84
CA ARG A 192 18.92 5.70 -13.81
C ARG A 192 18.45 6.83 -14.72
N LEU A 193 19.31 7.80 -15.00
CA LEU A 193 19.04 8.84 -16.01
C LEU A 193 19.11 8.22 -17.42
N ASP A 194 18.08 7.46 -17.79
CA ASP A 194 17.91 6.91 -19.13
C ASP A 194 16.80 7.63 -19.91
N ALA A 195 16.68 7.32 -21.19
CA ALA A 195 15.69 7.95 -22.07
C ALA A 195 14.24 7.67 -21.63
N ALA A 196 14.00 6.55 -20.94
CA ALA A 196 12.68 6.21 -20.40
C ALA A 196 12.32 7.08 -19.19
N THR A 197 13.28 7.28 -18.29
CA THR A 197 13.14 8.11 -17.09
C THR A 197 12.90 9.57 -17.48
N LEU A 198 13.65 10.11 -18.46
CA LEU A 198 13.47 11.48 -18.94
C LEU A 198 12.12 11.73 -19.62
N ARG A 199 11.48 10.70 -20.18
CA ARG A 199 10.13 10.79 -20.76
C ARG A 199 9.01 10.62 -19.73
N SER A 200 9.32 10.13 -18.53
CA SER A 200 8.36 10.04 -17.44
C SER A 200 8.01 11.43 -16.88
N VAL A 201 6.84 11.57 -16.25
CA VAL A 201 6.43 12.82 -15.58
C VAL A 201 7.49 13.27 -14.56
N ASN A 202 8.05 12.34 -13.79
CA ASN A 202 9.10 12.65 -12.81
C ASN A 202 10.39 13.14 -13.47
N GLY A 203 10.81 12.52 -14.59
CA GLY A 203 11.97 12.97 -15.34
C GLY A 203 11.78 14.36 -15.95
N LEU A 204 10.58 14.66 -16.45
CA LEU A 204 10.22 16.00 -16.94
C LEU A 204 10.24 17.03 -15.81
N VAL A 205 9.71 16.70 -14.63
CA VAL A 205 9.75 17.59 -13.45
C VAL A 205 11.19 17.82 -12.99
N LEU A 206 12.03 16.77 -12.95
CA LEU A 206 13.45 16.88 -12.62
C LEU A 206 14.19 17.77 -13.62
N ALA A 207 14.01 17.51 -14.93
CA ALA A 207 14.61 18.28 -16.00
C ALA A 207 14.18 19.75 -15.94
N THR A 208 12.88 20.01 -15.72
CA THR A 208 12.34 21.35 -15.54
C THR A 208 12.97 22.05 -14.33
N GLY A 209 13.10 21.35 -13.20
CA GLY A 209 13.77 21.87 -12.00
C GLY A 209 15.23 22.25 -12.28
N LEU A 210 16.00 21.38 -12.94
CA LEU A 210 17.39 21.63 -13.30
C LEU A 210 17.54 22.80 -14.28
N VAL A 211 16.66 22.90 -15.29
CA VAL A 211 16.63 24.03 -16.23
C VAL A 211 16.35 25.35 -15.50
N LEU A 212 15.39 25.36 -14.57
CA LEU A 212 15.09 26.55 -13.77
C LEU A 212 16.27 26.97 -12.88
N VAL A 213 17.01 26.01 -12.31
CA VAL A 213 18.27 26.30 -11.57
C VAL A 213 19.31 26.93 -12.51
N ALA A 214 19.49 26.37 -13.71
CA ALA A 214 20.43 26.90 -14.69
C ALA A 214 20.07 28.33 -15.14
N VAL A 215 18.78 28.59 -15.42
CA VAL A 215 18.27 29.93 -15.76
C VAL A 215 18.49 30.91 -14.61
N ALA A 216 18.25 30.50 -13.37
CA ALA A 216 18.50 31.33 -12.19
C ALA A 216 20.00 31.68 -12.05
N ALA A 217 20.89 30.71 -12.26
CA ALA A 217 22.34 30.90 -12.20
C ALA A 217 22.85 31.85 -13.31
N VAL A 218 22.41 31.66 -14.56
CA VAL A 218 22.76 32.53 -15.69
C VAL A 218 22.22 33.94 -15.47
N GLY A 219 20.95 34.07 -15.10
CA GLY A 219 20.33 35.36 -14.80
C GLY A 219 21.04 36.11 -13.66
N TRP A 220 21.56 35.37 -12.67
CA TRP A 220 22.36 35.91 -11.58
C TRP A 220 23.73 36.45 -12.06
N VAL A 221 24.44 35.67 -12.88
CA VAL A 221 25.73 36.09 -13.47
C VAL A 221 25.54 37.34 -14.33
N LEU A 222 24.52 37.36 -15.20
CA LEU A 222 24.20 38.50 -16.05
C LEU A 222 23.79 39.74 -15.24
N ALA A 223 23.06 39.57 -14.14
CA ALA A 223 22.72 40.68 -13.25
C ALA A 223 23.94 41.28 -12.55
N ARG A 224 25.01 40.49 -12.35
CA ARG A 224 26.28 40.96 -11.79
C ARG A 224 27.17 41.67 -12.82
N SER A 225 27.24 41.17 -14.05
CA SER A 225 28.16 41.67 -15.07
C SER A 225 27.64 42.87 -15.87
N ALA A 226 26.33 42.95 -16.14
CA ALA A 226 25.78 43.91 -17.12
C ALA A 226 24.99 45.08 -16.50
N GLY A 227 25.01 45.28 -15.18
CA GLY A 227 24.16 46.29 -14.52
C GLY A 227 22.64 46.04 -14.73
N GLY A 228 22.28 44.81 -15.12
CA GLY A 228 20.96 44.42 -15.61
C GLY A 228 19.87 44.46 -14.55
N ARG A 229 19.33 45.66 -14.28
CA ARG A 229 18.21 45.87 -13.34
C ARG A 229 16.97 45.04 -13.69
N ARG A 230 16.79 44.67 -14.96
CA ARG A 230 15.62 43.95 -15.48
C ARG A 230 15.72 42.41 -15.34
N VAL A 231 16.93 41.85 -15.23
CA VAL A 231 17.15 40.38 -15.23
C VAL A 231 17.03 39.77 -13.83
N LEU A 232 17.33 40.55 -12.80
CA LEU A 232 17.32 40.13 -11.40
C LEU A 232 15.96 39.55 -10.91
N PRO A 233 14.80 40.18 -11.15
CA PRO A 233 13.52 39.60 -10.73
C PRO A 233 13.20 38.28 -11.45
N ALA A 234 13.59 38.14 -12.72
CA ALA A 234 13.41 36.90 -13.47
C ALA A 234 14.29 35.77 -12.92
N ALA A 235 15.54 36.07 -12.54
CA ALA A 235 16.45 35.11 -11.92
C ALA A 235 15.94 34.62 -10.54
N VAL A 236 15.41 35.54 -9.72
CA VAL A 236 14.81 35.20 -8.41
C VAL A 236 13.53 34.38 -8.60
N GLY A 237 12.68 34.73 -9.58
CA GLY A 237 11.49 33.96 -9.91
C GLY A 237 11.81 32.55 -10.40
N ALA A 238 12.81 32.40 -11.27
CA ALA A 238 13.29 31.10 -11.74
C ALA A 238 13.84 30.23 -10.60
N GLY A 239 14.63 30.82 -9.68
CA GLY A 239 15.15 30.10 -8.52
C GLY A 239 14.04 29.66 -7.55
N ALA A 240 13.02 30.50 -7.34
CA ALA A 240 11.83 30.15 -6.55
C ALA A 240 11.08 28.97 -7.17
N ALA A 241 10.83 29.04 -8.48
CA ALA A 241 10.16 28.00 -9.22
C ALA A 241 10.98 26.70 -9.20
N ALA A 242 12.31 26.77 -9.32
CA ALA A 242 13.19 25.61 -9.22
C ALA A 242 13.06 24.91 -7.87
N VAL A 243 13.08 25.68 -6.77
CA VAL A 243 12.91 25.11 -5.42
C VAL A 243 11.55 24.44 -5.30
N VAL A 244 10.46 25.09 -5.72
CA VAL A 244 9.12 24.48 -5.69
C VAL A 244 9.06 23.19 -6.52
N VAL A 245 9.57 23.22 -7.77
CA VAL A 245 9.57 22.07 -8.68
C VAL A 245 10.44 20.91 -8.15
N LEU A 246 11.58 21.20 -7.53
CA LEU A 246 12.45 20.16 -6.97
C LEU A 246 11.92 19.61 -5.64
N THR A 247 11.30 20.43 -4.78
CA THR A 247 10.69 19.94 -3.54
C THR A 247 9.44 19.12 -3.83
N THR A 248 8.65 19.49 -4.84
CA THR A 248 7.50 18.68 -5.28
C THR A 248 7.94 17.32 -5.78
N LEU A 249 9.08 17.23 -6.48
CA LEU A 249 9.63 15.95 -6.93
C LEU A 249 9.98 14.98 -5.80
N VAL A 250 10.48 15.49 -4.66
CA VAL A 250 10.78 14.65 -3.49
C VAL A 250 9.51 14.26 -2.71
N ALA A 251 8.44 15.06 -2.83
CA ALA A 251 7.14 14.75 -2.25
C ALA A 251 6.30 13.81 -3.13
N LEU A 252 6.64 13.66 -4.41
CA LEU A 252 6.01 12.66 -5.26
C LEU A 252 6.51 11.27 -4.81
N PRO A 253 5.60 10.29 -4.65
CA PRO A 253 6.03 8.92 -4.43
C PRO A 253 6.97 8.54 -5.58
N ALA A 254 8.15 8.01 -5.24
CA ALA A 254 9.05 7.46 -6.25
C ALA A 254 8.24 6.46 -7.07
N ILE A 255 8.02 6.76 -8.35
CA ILE A 255 7.50 5.77 -9.29
C ILE A 255 8.69 4.84 -9.49
N ALA A 256 8.80 3.82 -8.63
CA ALA A 256 9.72 2.74 -8.84
C ALA A 256 9.45 2.21 -10.24
N LEU A 257 10.43 2.35 -11.14
CA LEU A 257 10.38 1.63 -12.40
C LEU A 257 10.25 0.15 -12.02
N PRO A 258 9.31 -0.60 -12.62
CA PRO A 258 9.17 -2.02 -12.33
C PRO A 258 10.55 -2.67 -12.43
N GLU A 259 10.98 -3.35 -11.38
CA GLU A 259 12.23 -4.11 -11.47
C GLU A 259 12.09 -5.17 -12.54
N ARG A 260 13.16 -5.34 -13.33
CA ARG A 260 13.16 -6.30 -14.42
C ARG A 260 12.97 -7.72 -13.87
N GLY A 261 11.92 -8.40 -14.32
CA GLY A 261 11.58 -9.77 -13.90
C GLY A 261 10.87 -9.88 -12.57
N ALA A 262 10.36 -8.77 -12.03
CA ALA A 262 9.51 -8.77 -10.86
C ALA A 262 8.05 -9.07 -11.26
N PRO A 263 7.24 -9.69 -10.38
CA PRO A 263 5.81 -9.85 -10.61
C PRO A 263 5.12 -8.53 -10.98
N LEU A 264 4.29 -8.56 -12.02
CA LEU A 264 3.54 -7.39 -12.46
C LEU A 264 2.12 -7.43 -11.92
N LEU A 265 1.66 -6.34 -11.31
CA LEU A 265 0.26 -6.08 -11.02
C LEU A 265 -0.09 -4.66 -11.49
N ARG A 266 -1.00 -4.55 -12.45
CA ARG A 266 -1.42 -3.30 -13.07
C ARG A 266 -2.90 -3.30 -13.39
N THR A 267 -3.52 -2.14 -13.34
CA THR A 267 -4.87 -1.94 -13.85
C THR A 267 -4.77 -1.45 -15.29
N VAL A 268 -5.48 -2.11 -16.20
CA VAL A 268 -5.62 -1.69 -17.60
C VAL A 268 -7.03 -1.17 -17.84
N ALA A 269 -7.15 -0.12 -18.66
CA ALA A 269 -8.44 0.35 -19.12
C ALA A 269 -8.86 -0.46 -20.35
N LEU A 270 -9.97 -1.18 -20.24
CA LEU A 270 -10.59 -1.95 -21.33
C LEU A 270 -12.03 -1.43 -21.50
N GLY A 271 -12.22 -0.55 -22.47
CA GLY A 271 -13.45 0.24 -22.58
C GLY A 271 -13.66 1.10 -21.32
N ASP A 272 -14.85 1.01 -20.73
CA ASP A 272 -15.20 1.70 -19.47
C ASP A 272 -14.77 0.93 -18.21
N LEU A 273 -14.14 -0.24 -18.36
CA LEU A 273 -13.74 -1.10 -17.25
C LEU A 273 -12.27 -0.87 -16.86
N ALA A 274 -12.03 -0.68 -15.58
CA ALA A 274 -10.70 -0.73 -14.98
C ALA A 274 -10.42 -2.17 -14.51
N VAL A 275 -9.67 -2.93 -15.30
CA VAL A 275 -9.45 -4.36 -15.07
C VAL A 275 -8.06 -4.60 -14.48
N PRO A 276 -7.95 -5.23 -13.29
CA PRO A 276 -6.65 -5.62 -12.76
C PRO A 276 -6.10 -6.81 -13.54
N VAL A 277 -4.83 -6.70 -13.92
CA VAL A 277 -4.06 -7.75 -14.61
C VAL A 277 -2.80 -8.03 -13.80
N ALA A 278 -2.56 -9.30 -13.51
CA ALA A 278 -1.33 -9.76 -12.88
C ALA A 278 -0.59 -10.73 -13.80
N VAL A 279 0.74 -10.61 -13.87
CA VAL A 279 1.62 -11.47 -14.66
C VAL A 279 2.75 -11.96 -13.77
N VAL A 280 2.85 -13.28 -13.60
CA VAL A 280 3.84 -13.94 -12.73
C VAL A 280 4.42 -15.15 -13.48
N PRO A 281 5.75 -15.36 -13.52
CA PRO A 281 6.83 -14.63 -12.84
C PRO A 281 7.33 -13.35 -13.54
N GLN A 282 6.81 -13.01 -14.72
CA GLN A 282 7.37 -12.01 -15.63
C GLN A 282 8.79 -12.37 -16.13
N ARG A 283 9.02 -13.63 -16.49
CA ARG A 283 10.32 -14.14 -16.98
C ARG A 283 10.16 -14.93 -18.29
N PRO A 284 11.23 -15.15 -19.07
CA PRO A 284 11.14 -15.95 -20.29
C PRO A 284 10.59 -17.35 -19.99
N GLY A 285 9.69 -17.83 -20.85
CA GLY A 285 8.96 -19.10 -20.68
C GLY A 285 7.54 -18.92 -20.12
N PRO A 286 6.97 -19.94 -19.46
CA PRO A 286 5.57 -19.91 -19.05
C PRO A 286 5.31 -18.90 -17.93
N ASN A 287 4.27 -18.09 -18.11
CA ASN A 287 3.78 -17.12 -17.14
C ASN A 287 2.29 -17.31 -16.90
N LEU A 288 1.88 -17.32 -15.64
CA LEU A 288 0.47 -17.25 -15.28
C LEU A 288 0.00 -15.80 -15.33
N VAL A 289 -1.08 -15.57 -16.08
CA VAL A 289 -1.74 -14.29 -16.22
C VAL A 289 -3.13 -14.37 -15.61
N TYR A 290 -3.40 -13.50 -14.63
CA TYR A 290 -4.73 -13.27 -14.08
C TYR A 290 -5.32 -12.02 -14.70
N VAL A 291 -6.59 -12.09 -15.10
CA VAL A 291 -7.38 -10.96 -15.55
C VAL A 291 -8.64 -10.89 -14.70
N GLY A 292 -8.86 -9.75 -14.03
CA GLY A 292 -10.04 -9.50 -13.18
C GLY A 292 -11.35 -9.30 -13.94
N ALA A 293 -11.49 -9.92 -15.10
CA ALA A 293 -12.69 -9.94 -15.93
C ALA A 293 -12.92 -11.36 -16.45
N VAL A 294 -14.19 -11.72 -16.68
CA VAL A 294 -14.57 -13.02 -17.26
C VAL A 294 -14.54 -12.93 -18.80
N GLY A 295 -14.12 -14.00 -19.47
CA GLY A 295 -14.11 -14.05 -20.94
C GLY A 295 -13.00 -13.22 -21.58
N ALA A 296 -11.88 -13.06 -20.89
CA ALA A 296 -10.73 -12.32 -21.39
C ALA A 296 -9.88 -13.15 -22.39
N THR A 297 -9.01 -12.47 -23.10
CA THR A 297 -7.94 -13.06 -23.93
C THR A 297 -6.62 -12.40 -23.58
N VAL A 298 -5.53 -13.14 -23.69
CA VAL A 298 -4.17 -12.65 -23.44
C VAL A 298 -3.28 -13.10 -24.59
N ASP A 299 -2.75 -12.16 -25.39
CA ASP A 299 -1.98 -12.45 -26.61
C ASP A 299 -2.67 -13.46 -27.56
N GLY A 300 -4.00 -13.36 -27.66
CA GLY A 300 -4.81 -14.27 -28.46
C GLY A 300 -5.05 -15.65 -27.82
N VAL A 301 -4.44 -15.94 -26.66
CA VAL A 301 -4.73 -17.12 -25.85
C VAL A 301 -6.05 -16.90 -25.12
N ALA A 302 -6.99 -17.84 -25.29
CA ALA A 302 -8.25 -17.82 -24.56
C ALA A 302 -8.01 -18.08 -23.07
N THR A 303 -8.58 -17.24 -22.21
CA THR A 303 -8.53 -17.46 -20.77
C THR A 303 -9.57 -18.50 -20.34
N ARG A 304 -9.34 -19.15 -19.19
CA ARG A 304 -10.28 -20.06 -18.55
C ARG A 304 -10.62 -19.59 -17.14
N THR A 305 -11.83 -19.92 -16.68
CA THR A 305 -12.16 -19.85 -15.25
C THR A 305 -11.49 -21.02 -14.53
N ARG A 306 -11.09 -20.81 -13.27
CA ARG A 306 -10.58 -21.87 -12.39
C ARG A 306 -11.48 -21.94 -11.16
N SER A 307 -11.97 -23.13 -10.83
CA SER A 307 -12.83 -23.33 -9.65
C SER A 307 -12.09 -22.87 -8.39
N GLY A 308 -12.82 -22.31 -7.43
CA GLY A 308 -12.20 -21.78 -6.21
C GLY A 308 -11.40 -20.47 -6.39
N SER A 309 -11.49 -19.81 -7.55
CA SER A 309 -10.77 -18.57 -7.84
C SER A 309 -11.60 -17.59 -8.68
N PRO A 310 -11.46 -16.25 -8.53
CA PRO A 310 -12.20 -15.29 -9.33
C PRO A 310 -11.55 -15.05 -10.70
N GLY A 311 -12.24 -14.31 -11.57
CA GLY A 311 -11.70 -13.81 -12.84
C GLY A 311 -11.35 -14.90 -13.85
N SER A 312 -10.46 -14.56 -14.79
CA SER A 312 -9.98 -15.48 -15.82
C SER A 312 -8.46 -15.63 -15.79
N TRP A 313 -8.00 -16.80 -16.21
CA TRP A 313 -6.62 -17.25 -16.08
C TRP A 313 -6.10 -17.76 -17.42
N ALA A 314 -4.88 -17.37 -17.80
CA ALA A 314 -4.17 -17.91 -18.94
C ALA A 314 -2.73 -18.24 -18.55
N VAL A 315 -2.17 -19.26 -19.20
CA VAL A 315 -0.72 -19.48 -19.21
C VAL A 315 -0.21 -18.98 -20.56
N VAL A 316 0.74 -18.07 -20.54
CA VAL A 316 1.33 -17.45 -21.73
C VAL A 316 2.84 -17.62 -21.69
N ASP A 317 3.41 -18.10 -22.78
CA ASP A 317 4.86 -18.18 -22.94
C ASP A 317 5.40 -16.80 -23.37
N LEU A 318 6.16 -16.16 -22.47
CA LEU A 318 6.81 -14.90 -22.79
C LEU A 318 8.17 -15.17 -23.46
N PRO A 319 8.42 -14.64 -24.68
CA PRO A 319 9.75 -14.72 -25.27
C PRO A 319 10.75 -13.85 -24.50
N ALA A 320 12.04 -14.17 -24.65
CA ALA A 320 13.10 -13.34 -24.08
C ALA A 320 13.03 -11.92 -24.66
N GLY A 321 12.98 -10.92 -23.79
CA GLY A 321 12.90 -9.50 -24.19
C GLY A 321 11.50 -8.99 -24.54
N ALA A 322 10.43 -9.77 -24.32
CA ALA A 322 9.05 -9.32 -24.51
C ALA A 322 8.74 -8.03 -23.73
N ASP A 323 8.40 -6.93 -24.39
CA ASP A 323 8.15 -5.64 -23.74
C ASP A 323 6.67 -5.28 -23.64
N GLU A 324 5.79 -6.14 -24.15
CA GLU A 324 4.36 -5.90 -24.26
C GLU A 324 3.56 -7.22 -24.16
N LEU A 325 2.37 -7.14 -23.57
CA LEU A 325 1.35 -8.19 -23.48
C LEU A 325 0.00 -7.56 -23.81
N VAL A 326 -0.75 -8.11 -24.76
CA VAL A 326 -2.07 -7.59 -25.14
C VAL A 326 -3.15 -8.34 -24.37
N VAL A 327 -3.93 -7.62 -23.58
CA VAL A 327 -5.11 -8.16 -22.89
C VAL A 327 -6.36 -7.66 -23.60
N GLY A 328 -7.35 -8.53 -23.79
CA GLY A 328 -8.62 -8.16 -24.39
C GLY A 328 -9.83 -8.71 -23.64
N VAL A 329 -10.93 -7.97 -23.66
CA VAL A 329 -12.24 -8.40 -23.15
C VAL A 329 -13.29 -7.96 -24.18
N GLY A 330 -14.01 -8.91 -24.77
CA GLY A 330 -14.90 -8.63 -25.91
C GLY A 330 -14.12 -8.04 -27.10
N SER A 331 -14.53 -6.86 -27.58
CA SER A 331 -13.83 -6.12 -28.65
C SER A 331 -12.72 -5.21 -28.15
N ASP A 332 -12.67 -4.91 -26.84
CA ASP A 332 -11.71 -3.97 -26.27
C ASP A 332 -10.37 -4.65 -26.02
N ARG A 333 -9.28 -3.91 -26.26
CA ARG A 333 -7.90 -4.38 -26.09
C ARG A 333 -7.03 -3.31 -25.46
N ALA A 334 -6.10 -3.74 -24.63
CA ALA A 334 -5.12 -2.90 -23.98
C ALA A 334 -3.74 -3.55 -24.03
N ALA A 335 -2.75 -2.75 -24.38
CA ALA A 335 -1.34 -3.12 -24.31
C ALA A 335 -0.79 -2.91 -22.90
N LEU A 336 -0.28 -3.97 -22.29
CA LEU A 336 0.39 -3.94 -21.00
C LEU A 336 1.89 -4.00 -21.20
N ARG A 337 2.61 -2.94 -20.81
CA ARG A 337 4.07 -2.91 -20.89
C ARG A 337 4.70 -3.84 -19.86
N LEU A 338 5.59 -4.70 -20.33
CA LEU A 338 6.35 -5.65 -19.52
C LEU A 338 7.80 -5.18 -19.33
N GLN A 339 8.44 -5.69 -18.28
CA GLN A 339 9.88 -5.61 -18.09
C GLN A 339 10.39 -6.99 -17.67
N PRO A 340 10.43 -7.97 -18.59
CA PRO A 340 10.72 -9.34 -18.22
C PRO A 340 12.16 -9.51 -17.79
N GLY A 341 12.38 -10.47 -16.88
CA GLY A 341 13.70 -10.94 -16.50
C GLY A 341 14.50 -11.44 -17.71
N THR A 342 15.81 -11.60 -17.54
CA THR A 342 16.66 -12.23 -18.56
C THR A 342 16.70 -13.74 -18.41
N ASP A 343 16.55 -14.23 -17.19
CA ASP A 343 16.67 -15.65 -16.86
C ASP A 343 15.30 -16.27 -16.64
N PRO A 344 15.08 -17.54 -17.07
CA PRO A 344 13.89 -18.30 -16.75
C PRO A 344 13.64 -18.38 -15.23
N ALA A 345 12.39 -18.56 -14.85
CA ALA A 345 12.05 -18.82 -13.45
C ALA A 345 12.42 -20.26 -13.02
N PRO A 346 12.57 -20.53 -11.71
CA PRO A 346 12.76 -21.88 -11.20
C PRO A 346 11.67 -22.84 -11.68
N ALA A 347 12.05 -24.06 -12.09
CA ALA A 347 11.11 -25.02 -12.66
C ALA A 347 9.99 -25.41 -11.68
N ALA A 348 10.28 -25.53 -10.39
CA ALA A 348 9.29 -25.84 -9.36
C ALA A 348 8.23 -24.73 -9.21
N LEU A 349 8.65 -23.46 -9.25
CA LEU A 349 7.74 -22.32 -9.26
C LEU A 349 6.85 -22.34 -10.53
N VAL A 350 7.44 -22.58 -11.70
CA VAL A 350 6.69 -22.62 -12.97
C VAL A 350 5.67 -23.76 -12.97
N ALA A 351 6.04 -24.93 -12.44
CA ALA A 351 5.13 -26.07 -12.32
C ALA A 351 3.91 -25.74 -11.44
N GLY A 352 4.10 -25.12 -10.28
CA GLY A 352 3.00 -24.73 -9.40
C GLY A 352 2.15 -23.58 -9.98
N LEU A 353 2.77 -22.58 -10.62
CA LEU A 353 2.04 -21.47 -11.26
C LEU A 353 1.14 -21.96 -12.41
N THR A 354 1.62 -22.90 -13.21
CA THR A 354 0.87 -23.39 -14.39
C THR A 354 -0.12 -24.51 -14.03
N GLY A 355 0.13 -25.24 -12.94
CA GLY A 355 -0.74 -26.28 -12.39
C GLY A 355 -2.06 -25.76 -11.82
N PRO A 356 -2.94 -26.66 -11.32
CA PRO A 356 -4.29 -26.32 -10.85
C PRO A 356 -4.32 -25.21 -9.79
N ASP A 357 -3.40 -25.26 -8.82
CA ASP A 357 -3.29 -24.33 -7.69
C ASP A 357 -2.48 -23.06 -8.00
N GLY A 358 -2.23 -22.79 -9.29
CA GLY A 358 -1.67 -21.52 -9.76
C GLY A 358 -2.29 -20.26 -9.14
N PRO A 359 -3.63 -20.18 -8.91
CA PRO A 359 -4.24 -19.05 -8.20
C PRO A 359 -3.73 -18.83 -6.78
N GLU A 360 -3.46 -19.90 -6.02
CA GLU A 360 -2.91 -19.78 -4.68
C GLU A 360 -1.48 -19.24 -4.75
N CYS A 361 -0.67 -19.80 -5.64
CA CYS A 361 0.70 -19.35 -5.84
C CYS A 361 0.76 -17.88 -6.27
N LEU A 362 -0.12 -17.45 -7.18
CA LEU A 362 -0.26 -16.05 -7.56
C LEU A 362 -0.71 -15.18 -6.37
N SER A 363 -1.66 -15.64 -5.55
CA SER A 363 -2.11 -14.89 -4.37
C SER A 363 -0.99 -14.66 -3.35
N ALA A 364 -0.10 -15.65 -3.15
CA ALA A 364 1.10 -15.52 -2.32
C ALA A 364 2.05 -14.47 -2.89
N VAL A 365 2.34 -14.55 -4.19
CA VAL A 365 3.19 -13.57 -4.87
C VAL A 365 2.60 -12.16 -4.80
N LEU A 366 1.28 -12.01 -5.02
CA LEU A 366 0.61 -10.72 -4.89
C LEU A 366 0.67 -10.18 -3.47
N GLY A 367 0.58 -11.05 -2.45
CA GLY A 367 0.80 -10.69 -1.05
C GLY A 367 2.15 -10.03 -0.82
N ALA A 368 3.22 -10.64 -1.31
CA ALA A 368 4.57 -10.07 -1.24
C ALA A 368 4.70 -8.75 -2.03
N VAL A 369 4.03 -8.63 -3.18
CA VAL A 369 4.02 -7.40 -4.01
C VAL A 369 3.33 -6.25 -3.29
N VAL A 370 2.14 -6.47 -2.72
CA VAL A 370 1.42 -5.40 -2.02
C VAL A 370 2.00 -5.11 -0.64
N GLY A 371 2.80 -6.03 -0.07
CA GLY A 371 3.56 -5.83 1.17
C GLY A 371 4.87 -5.08 0.98
N GLY A 372 5.29 -4.84 -0.27
CA GLY A 372 6.57 -4.19 -0.58
C GLY A 372 7.78 -5.13 -0.51
N SER A 373 7.64 -6.35 0.01
CA SER A 373 8.69 -7.37 0.09
C SER A 373 9.19 -7.81 -1.30
N ALA A 374 8.32 -7.80 -2.31
CA ALA A 374 8.68 -8.12 -3.70
C ALA A 374 9.02 -6.89 -4.57
N GLY A 375 8.95 -5.67 -4.04
CA GLY A 375 9.13 -4.43 -4.82
C GLY A 375 10.52 -3.78 -4.73
N ALA A 376 11.43 -4.29 -3.89
CA ALA A 376 12.74 -3.72 -3.61
C ALA A 376 13.91 -4.71 -3.89
N GLY A 377 13.71 -5.64 -4.82
CA GLY A 377 14.63 -6.72 -5.16
C GLY A 377 13.92 -8.08 -5.34
N GLY A 378 12.62 -8.07 -5.65
CA GLY A 378 11.67 -9.14 -5.34
C GLY A 378 12.12 -10.54 -5.72
N VAL A 379 12.63 -11.26 -4.73
CA VAL A 379 12.94 -12.68 -4.84
C VAL A 379 11.60 -13.41 -4.94
N LEU A 380 11.29 -13.91 -6.13
CA LEU A 380 10.23 -14.89 -6.31
C LEU A 380 10.50 -16.08 -5.39
N PRO A 381 9.47 -16.68 -4.79
CA PRO A 381 9.68 -17.89 -4.03
C PRO A 381 10.21 -19.01 -4.96
N ASP A 382 11.06 -19.87 -4.42
CA ASP A 382 11.63 -20.98 -5.20
C ASP A 382 10.57 -22.03 -5.60
N ALA A 383 9.45 -22.08 -4.87
CA ALA A 383 8.33 -22.97 -5.11
C ALA A 383 6.99 -22.34 -4.69
N CYS A 384 5.89 -22.92 -5.14
CA CYS A 384 4.54 -22.51 -4.77
C CYS A 384 4.09 -23.13 -3.42
N PRO A 385 3.09 -22.53 -2.73
CA PRO A 385 2.62 -23.02 -1.43
C PRO A 385 2.08 -24.47 -1.42
N ASP A 386 1.66 -24.99 -2.57
CA ASP A 386 1.17 -26.37 -2.76
C ASP A 386 2.29 -27.42 -2.81
N ALA A 387 3.55 -26.98 -2.90
CA ALA A 387 4.70 -27.87 -3.00
C ALA A 387 5.03 -28.60 -1.68
N ALA A 388 4.57 -28.11 -0.53
CA ALA A 388 4.81 -28.73 0.77
C ALA A 388 3.77 -28.33 1.81
N LEU A 389 3.53 -29.22 2.79
CA LEU A 389 2.77 -28.89 3.99
C LEU A 389 3.69 -28.23 5.03
N THR A 390 3.27 -27.09 5.57
CA THR A 390 4.03 -26.42 6.63
C THR A 390 3.74 -27.04 8.00
N ASP A 391 4.67 -26.91 8.95
CA ASP A 391 4.46 -27.36 10.33
C ASP A 391 3.29 -26.65 11.02
N ALA A 392 3.08 -25.38 10.67
CA ALA A 392 1.96 -24.59 11.16
C ALA A 392 0.63 -25.17 10.67
N ASP A 393 0.51 -25.47 9.38
CA ASP A 393 -0.69 -26.07 8.81
C ASP A 393 -0.94 -27.48 9.35
N ALA A 394 0.11 -28.30 9.46
CA ALA A 394 0.02 -29.63 10.07
C ALA A 394 -0.51 -29.57 11.52
N THR A 395 -0.10 -28.55 12.27
CA THR A 395 -0.57 -28.32 13.64
C THR A 395 -2.04 -27.92 13.67
N VAL A 396 -2.49 -27.07 12.75
CA VAL A 396 -3.91 -26.70 12.63
C VAL A 396 -4.76 -27.91 12.24
N LEU A 397 -4.28 -28.76 11.34
CA LEU A 397 -4.98 -29.98 10.93
C LEU A 397 -5.13 -30.97 12.09
N ARG A 398 -4.06 -31.24 12.85
CA ARG A 398 -4.13 -32.07 14.06
C ARG A 398 -5.14 -31.52 15.07
N ALA A 399 -5.09 -30.21 15.34
CA ALA A 399 -6.03 -29.57 16.25
C ALA A 399 -7.49 -29.68 15.78
N THR A 400 -7.73 -29.56 14.46
CA THR A 400 -9.05 -29.71 13.84
C THR A 400 -9.58 -31.14 13.99
N VAL A 401 -8.77 -32.15 13.67
CA VAL A 401 -9.18 -33.56 13.81
C VAL A 401 -9.47 -33.92 15.27
N ARG A 402 -8.65 -33.46 16.21
CA ARG A 402 -8.91 -33.64 17.65
C ARG A 402 -10.22 -32.97 18.07
N PHE A 403 -10.52 -31.78 17.57
CA PHE A 403 -11.80 -31.10 17.83
C PHE A 403 -12.99 -31.93 17.32
N LEU A 404 -12.89 -32.54 16.13
CA LEU A 404 -13.95 -33.41 15.59
C LEU A 404 -14.17 -34.65 16.45
N ALA A 405 -13.09 -35.27 16.92
CA ALA A 405 -13.16 -36.41 17.82
C ALA A 405 -13.82 -36.03 19.17
N GLN A 406 -13.49 -34.87 19.73
CA GLN A 406 -14.12 -34.34 20.95
C GLN A 406 -15.61 -34.03 20.77
N ARG A 407 -16.02 -33.65 19.56
CA ARG A 407 -17.43 -33.50 19.17
C ARG A 407 -18.13 -34.82 18.86
N GLN A 408 -17.43 -35.95 19.04
CA GLN A 408 -17.96 -37.29 18.81
C GLN A 408 -18.50 -37.45 17.37
N ALA A 409 -17.78 -36.91 16.38
CA ALA A 409 -18.04 -37.25 14.99
C ALA A 409 -17.91 -38.78 14.81
N PRO A 410 -18.89 -39.45 14.18
CA PRO A 410 -18.88 -40.92 14.08
C PRO A 410 -17.85 -41.41 13.07
N VAL A 411 -17.56 -40.61 12.05
CA VAL A 411 -16.59 -40.89 10.99
C VAL A 411 -16.08 -39.58 10.39
N LEU A 412 -14.88 -39.62 9.81
CA LEU A 412 -14.26 -38.53 9.09
C LEU A 412 -13.97 -38.92 7.64
N HIS A 413 -14.48 -38.13 6.70
CA HIS A 413 -14.12 -38.22 5.29
C HIS A 413 -13.04 -37.17 4.99
N VAL A 414 -11.97 -37.58 4.32
CA VAL A 414 -10.90 -36.65 3.90
C VAL A 414 -10.97 -36.49 2.40
N ILE A 415 -11.09 -35.24 1.93
CA ILE A 415 -11.04 -34.90 0.51
C ILE A 415 -9.67 -34.29 0.22
N ASP A 416 -8.87 -35.00 -0.55
CA ASP A 416 -7.51 -34.63 -0.94
C ASP A 416 -7.37 -34.51 -2.48
N ASP A 417 -6.14 -34.23 -2.92
CA ASP A 417 -5.73 -34.33 -4.32
C ASP A 417 -4.26 -34.77 -4.46
N GLY A 418 -3.78 -34.81 -5.70
CA GLY A 418 -2.42 -35.24 -6.04
C GLY A 418 -1.31 -34.23 -5.74
N SER A 419 -1.62 -33.07 -5.13
CA SER A 419 -0.57 -32.12 -4.77
C SER A 419 0.28 -32.65 -3.59
N PRO A 420 1.60 -32.36 -3.54
CA PRO A 420 2.45 -32.80 -2.44
C PRO A 420 1.94 -32.36 -1.06
N ARG A 421 1.44 -31.13 -0.95
CA ARG A 421 0.84 -30.62 0.29
C ARG A 421 -0.41 -31.39 0.68
N SER A 422 -1.33 -31.66 -0.26
CA SER A 422 -2.57 -32.36 0.04
C SER A 422 -2.33 -33.80 0.49
N THR A 423 -1.43 -34.52 -0.19
CA THR A 423 -1.03 -35.87 0.20
C THR A 423 -0.43 -35.90 1.61
N ALA A 424 0.45 -34.94 1.94
CA ALA A 424 1.00 -34.82 3.29
C ALA A 424 -0.08 -34.46 4.34
N ALA A 425 -1.03 -33.60 3.98
CA ALA A 425 -2.13 -33.19 4.84
C ALA A 425 -3.09 -34.35 5.15
N ALA A 426 -3.42 -35.17 4.15
CA ALA A 426 -4.23 -36.38 4.32
C ALA A 426 -3.55 -37.37 5.27
N ALA A 427 -2.23 -37.56 5.14
CA ALA A 427 -1.47 -38.40 6.06
C ALA A 427 -1.49 -37.87 7.51
N VAL A 428 -1.35 -36.55 7.69
CA VAL A 428 -1.46 -35.91 9.02
C VAL A 428 -2.86 -36.07 9.61
N ALA A 429 -3.91 -35.86 8.80
CA ALA A 429 -5.28 -36.04 9.23
C ALA A 429 -5.56 -37.49 9.64
N ALA A 430 -5.06 -38.46 8.87
CA ALA A 430 -5.22 -39.87 9.15
C ALA A 430 -4.51 -40.30 10.45
N ALA A 431 -3.28 -39.83 10.66
CA ALA A 431 -2.55 -40.09 11.90
C ALA A 431 -3.27 -39.51 13.13
N ALA A 432 -3.76 -38.28 13.04
CA ALA A 432 -4.50 -37.63 14.12
C ALA A 432 -5.85 -38.32 14.39
N ALA A 433 -6.52 -38.81 13.34
CA ALA A 433 -7.79 -39.51 13.47
C ALA A 433 -7.59 -40.85 14.20
N ALA A 434 -6.53 -41.58 13.86
CA ALA A 434 -6.15 -42.82 14.54
C ALA A 434 -5.80 -42.59 16.02
N GLU A 435 -5.06 -41.52 16.34
CA GLU A 435 -4.71 -41.15 17.72
C GLU A 435 -5.95 -40.92 18.60
N HIS A 436 -7.03 -40.37 18.02
CA HIS A 436 -8.25 -40.03 18.74
C HIS A 436 -9.41 -40.99 18.51
N GLY A 437 -9.17 -42.13 17.86
CA GLY A 437 -10.20 -43.15 17.62
C GLY A 437 -11.34 -42.68 16.71
N LEU A 438 -11.08 -41.74 15.81
CA LEU A 438 -12.04 -41.24 14.82
C LEU A 438 -11.90 -42.07 13.54
N PRO A 439 -12.88 -42.91 13.18
CA PRO A 439 -12.80 -43.75 11.97
C PRO A 439 -12.71 -42.89 10.70
N LEU A 440 -11.93 -43.36 9.72
CA LEU A 440 -11.90 -42.79 8.37
C LEU A 440 -12.73 -43.65 7.43
N THR A 441 -13.36 -43.02 6.42
CA THR A 441 -14.00 -43.76 5.33
C THR A 441 -13.93 -42.97 4.02
N ASP A 442 -13.82 -43.71 2.92
CA ASP A 442 -13.68 -43.16 1.57
C ASP A 442 -15.02 -42.73 0.97
N ALA A 443 -16.14 -43.28 1.47
CA ALA A 443 -17.47 -42.98 0.97
C ALA A 443 -18.10 -41.84 1.78
N ILE A 444 -18.36 -40.69 1.16
CA ILE A 444 -19.07 -39.57 1.81
C ILE A 444 -20.48 -40.03 2.17
N ASP A 445 -20.79 -40.03 3.47
CA ASP A 445 -22.14 -40.23 3.98
C ASP A 445 -22.64 -38.96 4.68
N THR A 446 -23.96 -38.83 4.82
CA THR A 446 -24.55 -37.63 5.46
C THR A 446 -24.36 -37.62 6.98
N GLY A 447 -23.92 -38.72 7.58
CA GLY A 447 -23.76 -38.89 9.02
C GLY A 447 -22.37 -38.52 9.57
N GLY A 448 -21.36 -38.39 8.72
CA GLY A 448 -19.98 -38.08 9.10
C GLY A 448 -19.64 -36.58 9.13
N ALA A 449 -18.36 -36.30 9.44
CA ALA A 449 -17.72 -35.00 9.20
C ALA A 449 -16.86 -35.07 7.93
N VAL A 450 -16.76 -33.97 7.18
CA VAL A 450 -15.88 -33.88 6.00
C VAL A 450 -14.74 -32.92 6.31
N LEU A 451 -13.51 -33.30 5.97
CA LEU A 451 -12.32 -32.45 6.03
C LEU A 451 -11.70 -32.34 4.63
N VAL A 452 -11.74 -31.14 4.06
CA VAL A 452 -11.16 -30.85 2.74
C VAL A 452 -9.74 -30.33 2.91
N VAL A 453 -8.77 -31.11 2.46
CA VAL A 453 -7.33 -30.80 2.44
C VAL A 453 -6.77 -30.75 1.00
N ALA A 454 -7.63 -30.62 0.01
CA ALA A 454 -7.24 -30.44 -1.39
C ALA A 454 -6.74 -29.02 -1.69
N GLY A 455 -6.20 -28.83 -2.89
CA GLY A 455 -5.94 -27.54 -3.52
C GLY A 455 -7.22 -26.79 -3.88
N TRP A 456 -7.08 -25.52 -4.30
CA TRP A 456 -8.19 -24.60 -4.53
C TRP A 456 -9.13 -25.07 -5.63
N GLU A 457 -8.58 -25.58 -6.73
CA GLU A 457 -9.40 -25.98 -7.89
C GLU A 457 -10.23 -27.23 -7.54
N THR A 458 -9.60 -28.25 -6.97
CA THR A 458 -10.28 -29.46 -6.49
C THR A 458 -11.30 -29.14 -5.42
N ALA A 459 -10.93 -28.36 -4.40
CA ALA A 459 -11.84 -27.97 -3.33
C ALA A 459 -13.04 -27.18 -3.87
N GLY A 460 -12.82 -26.25 -4.81
CA GLY A 460 -13.87 -25.46 -5.44
C GLY A 460 -14.89 -26.31 -6.20
N VAL A 461 -14.44 -27.37 -6.88
CA VAL A 461 -15.32 -28.34 -7.54
C VAL A 461 -16.10 -29.15 -6.49
N ARG A 462 -15.38 -29.80 -5.56
CA ARG A 462 -15.98 -30.71 -4.58
C ARG A 462 -16.99 -30.04 -3.64
N LEU A 463 -16.67 -28.84 -3.16
CA LEU A 463 -17.58 -28.08 -2.30
C LEU A 463 -18.83 -27.59 -3.03
N THR A 464 -18.74 -27.35 -4.35
CA THR A 464 -19.92 -27.04 -5.17
C THR A 464 -20.79 -28.29 -5.36
N ASP A 465 -20.20 -29.45 -5.64
CA ASP A 465 -20.93 -30.71 -5.78
C ASP A 465 -21.63 -31.12 -4.46
N GLU A 466 -20.95 -30.94 -3.31
CA GLU A 466 -21.54 -31.18 -1.98
C GLU A 466 -22.71 -30.23 -1.67
N ALA A 467 -22.58 -28.95 -2.02
CA ALA A 467 -23.62 -27.95 -1.81
C ALA A 467 -24.93 -28.33 -2.54
N LEU A 468 -24.81 -29.14 -3.59
CA LEU A 468 -25.93 -29.60 -4.42
C LEU A 468 -26.58 -30.90 -3.92
N GLY A 469 -26.10 -31.55 -2.84
CA GLY A 469 -26.73 -32.81 -2.40
C GLY A 469 -26.28 -33.46 -1.10
N LEU A 470 -25.26 -32.96 -0.38
CA LEU A 470 -24.69 -33.63 0.78
C LEU A 470 -24.41 -32.62 1.91
N SER A 471 -25.45 -32.23 2.65
CA SER A 471 -25.27 -31.58 3.94
C SER A 471 -24.87 -32.66 4.95
N THR A 472 -23.65 -32.61 5.45
CA THR A 472 -23.19 -33.53 6.49
C THR A 472 -23.63 -33.06 7.86
N VAL A 473 -24.10 -33.99 8.70
CA VAL A 473 -24.62 -33.68 10.04
C VAL A 473 -23.53 -33.07 10.94
N HIS A 474 -22.28 -33.47 10.78
CA HIS A 474 -21.17 -32.95 11.57
C HIS A 474 -20.42 -31.78 10.90
N GLY A 475 -20.84 -31.38 9.70
CA GLY A 475 -20.33 -30.21 8.96
C GLY A 475 -19.11 -30.49 8.09
N THR A 476 -18.81 -29.51 7.23
CA THR A 476 -17.66 -29.51 6.33
C THR A 476 -16.58 -28.55 6.84
N TYR A 477 -15.39 -29.10 7.05
CA TYR A 477 -14.21 -28.40 7.53
C TYR A 477 -13.21 -28.26 6.39
N THR A 478 -12.54 -27.12 6.29
CA THR A 478 -11.54 -26.88 5.27
C THR A 478 -10.17 -26.65 5.90
N ALA A 479 -9.13 -27.07 5.18
CA ALA A 479 -7.77 -26.73 5.52
C ALA A 479 -7.53 -25.21 5.53
N PRO A 480 -6.53 -24.71 6.28
CA PRO A 480 -6.33 -23.28 6.48
C PRO A 480 -6.21 -22.50 5.18
N TRP A 481 -5.45 -23.01 4.19
CA TRP A 481 -5.20 -22.37 2.89
C TRP A 481 -6.43 -22.21 2.01
N LEU A 482 -7.53 -22.91 2.31
CA LEU A 482 -8.80 -22.80 1.60
C LEU A 482 -9.70 -21.68 2.15
N ALA A 483 -9.24 -20.93 3.16
CA ALA A 483 -9.97 -19.80 3.71
C ALA A 483 -9.97 -18.58 2.78
N THR A 484 -10.65 -18.70 1.64
CA THR A 484 -10.75 -17.68 0.59
C THR A 484 -12.20 -17.37 0.27
N GLY A 485 -12.45 -16.18 -0.26
CA GLY A 485 -13.78 -15.74 -0.68
C GLY A 485 -14.47 -16.71 -1.66
N PRO A 486 -13.84 -17.08 -2.80
CA PRO A 486 -14.46 -17.93 -3.81
C PRO A 486 -14.71 -19.39 -3.38
N VAL A 487 -13.91 -19.92 -2.44
CA VAL A 487 -14.08 -21.29 -1.92
C VAL A 487 -15.16 -21.31 -0.85
N LEU A 488 -15.05 -20.48 0.18
CA LEU A 488 -15.97 -20.49 1.32
C LEU A 488 -17.29 -19.76 1.04
N GLY A 489 -17.32 -18.81 0.11
CA GLY A 489 -18.53 -18.06 -0.21
C GLY A 489 -19.61 -18.86 -0.93
N ARG A 490 -19.30 -20.07 -1.41
CA ARG A 490 -20.24 -20.97 -2.11
C ARG A 490 -20.93 -21.98 -1.20
N GLN A 491 -20.41 -22.18 0.01
CA GLN A 491 -20.88 -23.18 0.96
C GLN A 491 -21.33 -22.50 2.25
N THR A 492 -22.64 -22.46 2.49
CA THR A 492 -23.18 -22.02 3.77
C THR A 492 -22.78 -22.99 4.87
N GLY A 493 -22.07 -22.49 5.89
CA GLY A 493 -21.70 -23.28 7.06
C GLY A 493 -20.36 -24.01 6.93
N ALA A 494 -19.58 -23.79 5.86
CA ALA A 494 -18.20 -24.25 5.84
C ALA A 494 -17.38 -23.61 6.98
N VAL A 495 -16.53 -24.43 7.58
CA VAL A 495 -15.77 -24.08 8.77
C VAL A 495 -14.28 -24.24 8.48
N THR A 496 -13.45 -23.30 8.92
CA THR A 496 -12.00 -23.35 8.73
C THR A 496 -11.29 -23.03 10.02
N ALA A 497 -10.20 -23.75 10.32
CA ALA A 497 -9.33 -23.41 11.43
C ALA A 497 -8.21 -22.47 10.94
N LEU A 498 -7.97 -21.36 11.64
CA LEU A 498 -6.97 -20.34 11.28
C LEU A 498 -6.15 -19.91 12.49
N THR A 499 -4.91 -19.49 12.25
CA THR A 499 -3.96 -18.97 13.25
C THR A 499 -3.98 -17.44 13.38
N PHE A 500 -4.88 -16.78 12.66
CA PHE A 500 -5.14 -15.34 12.70
C PHE A 500 -6.65 -15.10 12.61
N ASP A 501 -7.14 -13.96 13.11
CA ASP A 501 -8.53 -13.53 12.88
C ASP A 501 -8.62 -12.75 11.57
N PRO A 502 -9.41 -13.18 10.56
CA PRO A 502 -9.59 -12.43 9.31
C PRO A 502 -10.16 -11.02 9.50
N ARG A 503 -10.72 -10.71 10.69
CA ARG A 503 -11.24 -9.39 11.06
C ARG A 503 -10.23 -8.55 11.86
N ALA A 504 -9.11 -9.13 12.27
CA ALA A 504 -8.08 -8.38 12.97
C ALA A 504 -7.50 -7.27 12.09
N GLU A 505 -6.95 -6.24 12.73
CA GLU A 505 -6.43 -5.06 12.04
C GLU A 505 -5.40 -5.42 10.97
N GLN A 506 -4.52 -6.39 11.25
CA GLN A 506 -3.49 -6.81 10.30
C GLN A 506 -4.09 -7.43 9.03
N ALA A 507 -5.11 -8.29 9.18
CA ALA A 507 -5.83 -8.87 8.05
C ALA A 507 -6.61 -7.81 7.25
N GLN A 508 -7.23 -6.85 7.92
CA GLN A 508 -7.94 -5.76 7.26
C GLN A 508 -7.01 -4.81 6.50
N ARG A 509 -5.78 -4.57 7.00
CA ARG A 509 -4.75 -3.81 6.27
C ARG A 509 -4.30 -4.53 5.00
N TYR A 510 -4.10 -5.85 5.06
CA TYR A 510 -3.80 -6.66 3.89
C TYR A 510 -4.92 -6.59 2.84
N VAL A 511 -6.17 -6.79 3.25
CA VAL A 511 -7.34 -6.69 2.37
C VAL A 511 -7.46 -5.29 1.76
N ALA A 512 -7.23 -4.23 2.53
CA ALA A 512 -7.21 -2.85 2.03
C ALA A 512 -6.09 -2.61 1.00
N ALA A 513 -4.92 -3.22 1.19
CA ALA A 513 -3.82 -3.14 0.22
C ALA A 513 -4.18 -3.82 -1.11
N LEU A 514 -4.85 -4.98 -1.08
CA LEU A 514 -5.38 -5.64 -2.28
C LEU A 514 -6.48 -4.81 -2.96
N ARG A 515 -7.36 -4.20 -2.18
CA ARG A 515 -8.43 -3.33 -2.67
C ARG A 515 -7.90 -2.13 -3.43
N GLY A 516 -6.84 -1.49 -2.93
CA GLY A 516 -6.14 -0.42 -3.63
C GLY A 516 -5.60 -0.83 -5.01
N ARG A 517 -5.59 -2.13 -5.31
CA ARG A 517 -5.17 -2.71 -6.59
C ARG A 517 -6.29 -3.45 -7.35
N GLY A 518 -7.52 -3.43 -6.84
CA GLY A 518 -8.68 -4.10 -7.45
C GLY A 518 -8.67 -5.63 -7.36
N VAL A 519 -7.82 -6.22 -6.51
CA VAL A 519 -7.64 -7.69 -6.41
C VAL A 519 -8.08 -8.27 -5.07
N THR A 520 -9.03 -7.61 -4.39
CA THR A 520 -9.53 -8.04 -3.07
C THR A 520 -10.03 -9.48 -3.06
N ALA A 521 -10.63 -9.95 -4.16
CA ALA A 521 -11.16 -11.31 -4.27
C ALA A 521 -10.08 -12.41 -4.27
N LEU A 522 -8.79 -12.04 -4.37
CA LEU A 522 -7.63 -12.93 -4.24
C LEU A 522 -7.06 -12.96 -2.82
N ALA A 523 -7.73 -12.36 -1.82
CA ALA A 523 -7.32 -12.46 -0.42
C ALA A 523 -7.22 -13.92 0.01
N SER A 524 -6.05 -14.31 0.54
CA SER A 524 -5.77 -15.68 0.96
C SER A 524 -4.81 -15.76 2.14
N PRO A 525 -4.79 -16.88 2.87
CA PRO A 525 -3.81 -17.17 3.92
C PRO A 525 -2.36 -17.14 3.42
N ALA A 526 -2.08 -17.70 2.24
CA ALA A 526 -0.76 -17.66 1.64
C ALA A 526 -0.34 -16.21 1.29
N GLY A 527 -1.28 -15.40 0.80
CA GLY A 527 -1.06 -13.99 0.49
C GLY A 527 -0.81 -13.13 1.73
N ILE A 528 -1.57 -13.28 2.81
CA ILE A 528 -1.34 -12.51 4.04
C ILE A 528 -0.02 -12.92 4.73
N ALA A 529 0.35 -14.20 4.66
CA ALA A 529 1.65 -14.66 5.17
C ALA A 529 2.79 -14.01 4.37
N ALA A 530 2.71 -14.03 3.04
CA ALA A 530 3.70 -13.39 2.16
C ALA A 530 3.73 -11.85 2.27
N TRP A 531 2.60 -11.24 2.68
CA TRP A 531 2.51 -9.81 3.00
C TRP A 531 3.30 -9.44 4.27
N GLY A 532 3.64 -10.43 5.12
CA GLY A 532 4.42 -10.25 6.34
C GLY A 532 3.58 -10.20 7.62
N ALA A 533 2.36 -10.75 7.59
CA ALA A 533 1.57 -10.86 8.80
C ALA A 533 2.14 -11.89 9.79
N THR A 534 1.89 -11.68 11.07
CA THR A 534 2.31 -12.56 12.15
C THR A 534 1.10 -13.31 12.69
N ALA A 535 1.25 -14.60 13.02
CA ALA A 535 0.20 -15.35 13.68
C ALA A 535 -0.14 -14.74 15.06
N GLU A 536 -1.43 -14.67 15.39
CA GLU A 536 -1.91 -13.88 16.56
C GLU A 536 -2.04 -14.72 17.84
N SER A 537 -2.17 -16.05 17.73
CA SER A 537 -2.07 -17.10 18.77
C SER A 537 -2.75 -18.38 18.25
N GLY A 538 -2.72 -19.49 18.99
CA GLY A 538 -3.09 -20.84 18.53
C GLY A 538 -4.41 -20.98 17.73
N PRO A 539 -4.57 -22.07 16.96
CA PRO A 539 -5.61 -22.21 15.93
C PRO A 539 -7.02 -21.99 16.48
N ARG A 540 -7.88 -21.24 15.79
CA ARG A 540 -9.29 -21.06 16.14
C ARG A 540 -10.17 -21.47 14.98
N ILE A 541 -11.35 -21.99 15.30
CA ILE A 541 -12.33 -22.36 14.30
C ILE A 541 -13.18 -21.14 13.96
N PHE A 542 -13.28 -20.85 12.67
CA PHE A 542 -14.10 -19.79 12.10
C PHE A 542 -15.14 -20.38 11.15
N THR A 543 -16.34 -19.81 11.17
CA THR A 543 -17.35 -20.07 10.14
C THR A 543 -17.44 -18.90 9.18
N ALA A 544 -17.55 -19.21 7.89
CA ALA A 544 -17.84 -18.23 6.85
C ALA A 544 -19.36 -18.06 6.71
N VAL A 545 -19.84 -16.83 6.88
CA VAL A 545 -21.27 -16.50 6.78
C VAL A 545 -21.46 -15.52 5.63
N GLN A 546 -22.24 -15.93 4.63
CA GLN A 546 -22.74 -15.03 3.59
C GLN A 546 -23.93 -14.23 4.15
N VAL A 547 -23.90 -12.92 3.98
CA VAL A 547 -24.97 -12.03 4.43
C VAL A 547 -25.68 -11.47 3.20
N SER A 548 -26.76 -12.13 2.78
CA SER A 548 -27.62 -11.59 1.73
C SER A 548 -28.57 -10.56 2.35
N VAL A 549 -28.27 -9.27 2.21
CA VAL A 549 -29.21 -8.20 2.58
C VAL A 549 -30.10 -7.89 1.38
N MET A 550 -31.42 -7.71 1.60
CA MET A 550 -32.30 -7.19 0.56
C MET A 550 -31.75 -5.87 -0.01
N PRO A 551 -31.95 -5.59 -1.30
CA PRO A 551 -31.43 -4.38 -1.94
C PRO A 551 -32.17 -3.14 -1.43
N GLY A 552 -31.73 -2.62 -0.28
CA GLY A 552 -31.77 -1.21 0.05
C GLY A 552 -30.44 -0.58 -0.36
N ASP A 553 -30.44 0.72 -0.63
CA ASP A 553 -29.40 1.51 -1.32
C ASP A 553 -28.07 1.67 -0.53
N HIS A 554 -27.65 0.64 0.20
CA HIS A 554 -26.45 0.59 1.02
C HIS A 554 -25.47 -0.42 0.41
N ARG A 555 -24.56 0.07 -0.44
CA ARG A 555 -23.38 -0.69 -0.89
C ARG A 555 -22.50 -0.98 0.33
N HIS A 556 -22.59 -2.18 0.89
CA HIS A 556 -21.65 -2.66 1.91
C HIS A 556 -20.77 -3.81 1.37
N ALA A 557 -19.46 -3.67 1.63
CA ALA A 557 -18.42 -4.70 1.68
C ALA A 557 -18.32 -5.76 0.56
N THR A 558 -18.09 -5.34 -0.69
CA THR A 558 -17.32 -6.16 -1.67
C THR A 558 -15.83 -6.23 -1.32
N ASP A 559 -15.47 -5.62 -0.20
CA ASP A 559 -14.16 -5.11 0.14
C ASP A 559 -13.57 -5.80 1.39
N THR A 560 -14.20 -6.85 1.87
CA THR A 560 -13.75 -7.67 3.02
C THR A 560 -13.01 -8.92 2.54
N TRP A 561 -12.41 -9.66 3.47
CA TRP A 561 -11.77 -10.96 3.17
C TRP A 561 -12.73 -11.92 2.46
N LEU A 562 -14.00 -11.92 2.88
CA LEU A 562 -15.09 -12.66 2.26
C LEU A 562 -16.07 -11.66 1.65
N PRO A 563 -16.02 -11.40 0.32
CA PRO A 563 -16.97 -10.49 -0.33
C PRO A 563 -18.42 -10.94 -0.08
N GLY A 564 -19.28 -10.02 0.35
CA GLY A 564 -20.67 -10.33 0.69
C GLY A 564 -20.87 -11.15 1.98
N GLY A 565 -19.82 -11.33 2.78
CA GLY A 565 -19.88 -12.12 4.01
C GLY A 565 -18.88 -11.69 5.09
N THR A 566 -18.80 -12.50 6.14
CA THR A 566 -17.88 -12.30 7.27
C THR A 566 -17.41 -13.64 7.85
N PHE A 567 -16.30 -13.60 8.58
CA PHE A 567 -15.86 -14.72 9.41
C PHE A 567 -16.24 -14.48 10.86
N THR A 568 -16.79 -15.51 11.50
CA THR A 568 -17.10 -15.48 12.93
C THR A 568 -16.35 -16.60 13.62
N ALA A 569 -15.58 -16.27 14.66
CA ALA A 569 -14.95 -17.27 15.50
C ALA A 569 -16.04 -18.05 16.26
N VAL A 570 -16.02 -19.38 16.14
CA VAL A 570 -16.98 -20.28 16.82
C VAL A 570 -16.34 -21.04 17.97
N THR A 571 -15.02 -20.95 18.14
CA THR A 571 -14.30 -21.52 19.27
C THR A 571 -13.31 -20.54 19.89
N PRO A 572 -12.93 -20.73 21.16
CA PRO A 572 -11.64 -20.24 21.67
C PRO A 572 -10.46 -20.88 20.90
N PRO A 573 -9.20 -20.46 21.14
CA PRO A 573 -8.03 -21.20 20.67
C PRO A 573 -8.17 -22.69 20.98
N LEU A 574 -8.05 -23.51 19.94
CA LEU A 574 -7.90 -24.95 20.06
C LEU A 574 -6.61 -25.22 20.85
N PRO A 575 -6.58 -26.27 21.68
CA PRO A 575 -5.32 -26.73 22.23
C PRO A 575 -4.35 -27.07 21.08
N VAL A 576 -3.07 -27.21 21.34
CA VAL A 576 -2.11 -27.75 20.36
C VAL A 576 -1.32 -28.87 20.99
#